data_AF-H1S4X5-F1
#
_entry.id   AF-H1S4X5-F1
#
_cell.length_a   1.000
_cell.length_b   1.000
_cell.length_c   1.000
_cell.angle_alpha   90.00
_cell.angle_beta   90.00
_cell.angle_gamma   90.00
#
_symmetry.space_group_name_H-M   'P 1'
#
loop_
_entity.id
_entity.type
_entity.pdbx_description
1 polymer ?
#
loop_
_entity_poly.entity_id
_entity_poly.type
_entity_poly.pdbx_seq_one_letter_code
_entity_poly.pdbx_strand_id
1 'polypeptide(L)'
;MLVSGAALLSGCASTYVDTATKEVPVADMKKPEQPKQVQLVFEFQTKGAPNARVTSFLKEDVAKQVKESGLFSTVATEPVPGASLLSVTLNNVPLTTDAASKGFVTGLTFGLAGSAVTDGYICTVSYLPAGQSTPIVKTARHAIHTTLGNASPPAGAVKSENMAVAAQKMTRDVLSNALKDLSDDASFH
;
A
#
# COMPACT_ATOMS: atom_id res chain seq x y z
N MET A 1 -16.62 -30.09 41.80
CA MET A 1 -15.48 -29.42 41.13
C MET A 1 -15.77 -29.44 39.64
N LEU A 2 -16.44 -28.41 39.11
CA LEU A 2 -16.74 -28.29 37.67
C LEU A 2 -15.55 -27.60 37.00
N VAL A 3 -14.85 -28.33 36.14
CA VAL A 3 -13.81 -27.76 35.27
C VAL A 3 -14.52 -27.21 34.03
N SER A 4 -14.81 -25.92 34.04
CA SER A 4 -15.24 -25.19 32.84
C SER A 4 -14.02 -25.00 31.93
N GLY A 5 -13.90 -25.85 30.91
CA GLY A 5 -12.91 -25.70 29.85
C GLY A 5 -13.25 -24.53 28.94
N ALA A 6 -12.68 -23.36 29.22
CA ALA A 6 -12.68 -22.24 28.28
C ALA A 6 -11.73 -22.56 27.11
N ALA A 7 -12.24 -23.26 26.09
CA ALA A 7 -11.56 -23.37 24.81
C ALA A 7 -11.53 -21.97 24.17
N LEU A 8 -10.40 -21.28 24.28
CA LEU A 8 -10.11 -20.06 23.55
C LEU A 8 -10.06 -20.40 22.05
N LEU A 9 -11.20 -20.30 21.35
CA LEU A 9 -11.25 -20.30 19.89
C LEU A 9 -10.60 -19.01 19.37
N SER A 10 -9.27 -18.97 19.36
CA SER A 10 -8.54 -18.03 18.53
C SER A 10 -8.74 -18.47 17.08
N GLY A 11 -9.73 -17.87 16.40
CA GLY A 11 -9.89 -18.06 14.96
C GLY A 11 -8.60 -17.63 14.27
N CYS A 12 -7.95 -18.55 13.55
CA CYS A 12 -6.72 -18.25 12.82
C CYS A 12 -7.02 -17.21 11.74
N ALA A 13 -6.31 -16.08 11.76
CA ALA A 13 -6.36 -15.09 10.70
C ALA A 13 -5.37 -15.46 9.59
N SER A 14 -5.78 -15.35 8.34
CA SER A 14 -4.91 -15.49 7.17
C SER A 14 -4.93 -14.21 6.35
N THR A 15 -3.77 -13.78 5.88
CA THR A 15 -3.61 -12.58 5.06
C THR A 15 -3.26 -12.95 3.62
N TYR A 16 -3.84 -12.23 2.67
CA TYR A 16 -3.65 -12.45 1.24
C TYR A 16 -3.43 -11.11 0.52
N VAL A 17 -2.53 -11.08 -0.44
CA VAL A 17 -2.26 -9.93 -1.30
C VAL A 17 -3.03 -10.11 -2.61
N ASP A 18 -3.75 -9.08 -3.03
CA ASP A 18 -4.43 -9.07 -4.33
C ASP A 18 -3.41 -9.17 -5.49
N THR A 19 -3.80 -9.73 -6.63
CA THR A 19 -2.89 -9.91 -7.78
C THR A 19 -3.33 -9.18 -9.05
N ALA A 20 -4.38 -8.37 -8.99
CA ALA A 20 -4.82 -7.54 -10.11
C ALA A 20 -3.80 -6.42 -10.40
N THR A 21 -3.22 -5.84 -9.35
CA THR A 21 -2.10 -4.90 -9.45
C THR A 21 -0.80 -5.65 -9.21
N LYS A 22 0.07 -5.69 -10.22
CA LYS A 22 1.37 -6.36 -10.13
C LYS A 22 2.48 -5.32 -10.18
N GLU A 23 3.62 -5.62 -9.56
CA GLU A 23 4.83 -4.84 -9.73
C GLU A 23 5.16 -4.61 -11.20
N VAL A 24 5.45 -3.36 -11.54
CA VAL A 24 5.97 -2.95 -12.84
C VAL A 24 7.50 -3.05 -12.82
N PRO A 25 8.11 -3.82 -13.73
CA PRO A 25 9.56 -3.84 -13.89
C PRO A 25 10.13 -2.44 -14.18
N VAL A 26 11.29 -2.11 -13.58
CA VAL A 26 11.98 -0.83 -13.83
C VAL A 26 12.30 -0.63 -15.31
N ALA A 27 12.55 -1.70 -16.05
CA ALA A 27 12.82 -1.65 -17.49
C ALA A 27 11.65 -1.12 -18.32
N ASP A 28 10.42 -1.20 -17.80
CA ASP A 28 9.22 -0.72 -18.48
C ASP A 28 8.95 0.77 -18.19
N MET A 29 9.68 1.38 -17.25
CA MET A 29 9.54 2.80 -16.91
C MET A 29 10.32 3.68 -17.89
N LYS A 30 9.67 4.72 -18.42
CA LYS A 30 10.29 5.68 -19.32
C LYS A 30 11.17 6.64 -18.54
N LYS A 31 12.49 6.50 -18.66
CA LYS A 31 13.44 7.38 -17.97
C LYS A 31 13.49 8.76 -18.62
N PRO A 32 13.51 9.86 -17.83
CA PRO A 32 13.80 11.20 -18.36
C PRO A 32 15.18 11.22 -19.02
N GLU A 33 15.34 12.03 -20.06
CA GLU A 33 16.65 12.24 -20.70
C GLU A 33 17.65 12.88 -19.72
N GLN A 34 17.16 13.74 -18.82
CA GLN A 34 17.96 14.42 -17.81
C GLN A 34 17.32 14.25 -16.42
N PRO A 35 17.50 13.09 -15.74
CA PRO A 35 16.92 12.85 -14.42
C PRO A 35 17.37 13.93 -13.42
N LYS A 36 16.41 14.62 -12.81
CA LYS A 36 16.67 15.66 -11.82
C LYS A 36 16.75 15.09 -10.41
N GLN A 37 17.40 15.83 -9.51
CA GLN A 37 17.36 15.53 -8.09
C GLN A 37 15.94 15.77 -7.56
N VAL A 38 15.52 14.95 -6.60
CA VAL A 38 14.22 15.08 -5.94
C VAL A 38 14.35 14.95 -4.42
N GLN A 39 13.56 15.72 -3.69
CA GLN A 39 13.25 15.47 -2.29
C GLN A 39 12.04 14.54 -2.23
N LEU A 40 12.18 13.39 -1.60
CA LEU A 40 11.10 12.45 -1.34
C LEU A 40 10.49 12.71 0.04
N VAL A 41 9.17 12.86 0.07
CA VAL A 41 8.35 12.83 1.29
C VAL A 41 7.39 11.66 1.18
N PHE A 42 7.37 10.81 2.21
CA PHE A 42 6.46 9.66 2.27
C PHE A 42 5.56 9.74 3.49
N GLU A 43 4.27 9.50 3.29
CA GLU A 43 3.30 9.36 4.36
C GLU A 43 2.38 8.16 4.13
N PHE A 44 2.24 7.32 5.14
CA PHE A 44 1.15 6.36 5.21
C PHE A 44 -0.03 6.95 5.98
N GLN A 45 -1.23 6.74 5.45
CA GLN A 45 -2.49 7.16 6.05
C GLN A 45 -3.42 5.98 6.30
N THR A 46 -4.26 6.10 7.32
CA THR A 46 -5.39 5.20 7.57
C THR A 46 -6.66 6.03 7.56
N LYS A 47 -7.53 5.80 6.58
CA LYS A 47 -8.76 6.59 6.37
C LYS A 47 -8.48 8.09 6.27
N GLY A 48 -7.37 8.45 5.61
CA GLY A 48 -6.92 9.84 5.45
C GLY A 48 -6.20 10.44 6.65
N ALA A 49 -6.13 9.76 7.80
CA ALA A 49 -5.37 10.23 8.96
C ALA A 49 -3.91 9.73 8.91
N PRO A 50 -2.90 10.56 9.22
CA PRO A 50 -1.50 10.12 9.26
C PRO A 50 -1.26 8.96 10.24
N ASN A 51 -0.43 8.01 9.83
CA ASN A 51 -0.05 6.86 10.64
C ASN A 51 1.48 6.72 10.69
N ALA A 52 2.10 7.44 11.63
CA ALA A 52 3.55 7.52 11.77
C ALA A 52 4.24 6.16 11.96
N ARG A 53 3.55 5.18 12.58
CA ARG A 53 4.10 3.83 12.78
C ARG A 53 4.31 3.13 11.44
N VAL A 54 3.30 3.14 10.57
CA VAL A 54 3.38 2.49 9.26
C VAL A 54 4.25 3.31 8.31
N THR A 55 4.21 4.64 8.40
CA THR A 55 5.16 5.51 7.68
C THR A 55 6.60 5.10 8.00
N SER A 56 6.95 4.97 9.28
CA SER A 56 8.30 4.59 9.69
C SER A 56 8.67 3.18 9.24
N PHE A 57 7.72 2.26 9.25
CA PHE A 57 7.91 0.88 8.81
C PHE A 57 8.21 0.77 7.30
N LEU A 58 7.54 1.56 6.46
CA LEU A 58 7.66 1.46 5.00
C LEU A 58 8.62 2.49 4.38
N LYS A 59 9.10 3.50 5.13
CA LYS A 59 9.87 4.61 4.55
C LYS A 59 11.10 4.15 3.77
N GLU A 60 11.81 3.13 4.28
CA GLU A 60 13.06 2.66 3.70
C GLU A 60 12.79 1.88 2.41
N ASP A 61 11.76 1.04 2.40
CA ASP A 61 11.30 0.31 1.21
C ASP A 61 10.85 1.28 0.11
N VAL A 62 10.06 2.30 0.46
CA VAL A 62 9.60 3.34 -0.48
C VAL A 62 10.79 4.13 -1.02
N ALA A 63 11.69 4.59 -0.16
CA ALA A 63 12.86 5.35 -0.60
C ALA A 63 13.79 4.52 -1.49
N LYS A 64 14.00 3.24 -1.15
CA LYS A 64 14.77 2.29 -1.97
C LYS A 64 14.13 2.11 -3.34
N GLN A 65 12.83 1.87 -3.39
CA GLN A 65 12.12 1.67 -4.66
C GLN A 65 12.14 2.91 -5.55
N VAL A 66 11.94 4.12 -4.98
CA VAL A 66 12.05 5.38 -5.75
C VAL A 66 13.47 5.56 -6.29
N LYS A 67 14.51 5.24 -5.52
CA LYS A 67 15.91 5.27 -6.00
C LYS A 67 16.15 4.26 -7.13
N GLU A 68 15.69 3.02 -6.94
CA GLU A 68 15.88 1.92 -7.90
C GLU A 68 15.10 2.13 -9.20
N SER A 69 14.04 2.94 -9.20
CA SER A 69 13.30 3.31 -10.42
C SER A 69 14.17 4.00 -11.48
N GLY A 70 15.23 4.70 -11.06
CA GLY A 70 16.09 5.48 -11.96
C GLY A 70 15.39 6.68 -12.60
N LEU A 71 14.21 7.08 -12.11
CA LEU A 71 13.48 8.27 -12.59
C LEU A 71 14.12 9.59 -12.13
N PHE A 72 14.99 9.54 -11.11
CA PHE A 72 15.65 10.70 -10.50
C PHE A 72 17.15 10.44 -10.40
N SER A 73 17.97 11.47 -10.56
CA SER A 73 19.44 11.33 -10.42
C SER A 73 19.87 11.17 -8.97
N THR A 74 19.13 11.75 -8.03
CA THR A 74 19.34 11.61 -6.59
C THR A 74 18.01 11.75 -5.87
N VAL A 75 17.80 10.93 -4.85
CA VAL A 75 16.60 10.95 -3.99
C VAL A 75 17.03 11.26 -2.56
N ALA A 76 16.76 12.49 -2.13
CA ALA A 76 16.99 12.94 -0.76
C ALA A 76 15.72 12.74 0.08
N THR A 77 15.87 12.25 1.31
CA THR A 77 14.76 12.14 2.28
C THR A 77 14.74 13.28 3.29
N GLU A 78 15.79 14.11 3.27
CA GLU A 78 15.88 15.35 4.05
C GLU A 78 15.49 16.56 3.17
N PRO A 79 15.09 17.69 3.78
CA PRO A 79 14.79 18.91 3.04
C PRO A 79 15.95 19.38 2.14
N VAL A 80 15.67 19.60 0.86
CA VAL A 80 16.63 20.17 -0.10
C VAL A 80 16.04 21.42 -0.74
N PRO A 81 16.51 22.62 -0.37
CA PRO A 81 16.02 23.88 -0.94
C PRO A 81 16.15 23.90 -2.46
N GLY A 82 15.05 24.25 -3.15
CA GLY A 82 15.03 24.38 -4.61
C GLY A 82 15.05 23.05 -5.39
N ALA A 83 15.02 21.90 -4.72
CA ALA A 83 14.83 20.61 -5.40
C ALA A 83 13.37 20.42 -5.85
N SER A 84 13.17 19.57 -6.85
CA SER A 84 11.83 19.03 -7.11
C SER A 84 11.32 18.25 -5.89
N LEU A 85 10.02 18.23 -5.66
CA LEU A 85 9.40 17.49 -4.56
C LEU A 85 8.62 16.29 -5.12
N LEU A 86 8.85 15.12 -4.55
CA LEU A 86 8.06 13.92 -4.77
C LEU A 86 7.35 13.56 -3.47
N SER A 87 6.05 13.78 -3.42
CA SER A 87 5.21 13.35 -2.31
C SER A 87 4.54 12.03 -2.65
N VAL A 88 4.79 11.01 -1.84
CA VAL A 88 4.16 9.69 -1.93
C VAL A 88 3.23 9.53 -0.74
N THR A 89 1.93 9.38 -0.99
CA THR A 89 0.93 9.10 0.03
C THR A 89 0.32 7.73 -0.21
N LEU A 90 0.39 6.84 0.77
CA LEU A 90 -0.27 5.53 0.73
C LEU A 90 -1.39 5.48 1.77
N ASN A 91 -2.63 5.53 1.30
CA ASN A 91 -3.80 5.59 2.19
C ASN A 91 -4.54 4.24 2.20
N ASN A 92 -4.65 3.62 3.38
CA ASN A 92 -5.57 2.50 3.61
C ASN A 92 -7.01 3.03 3.70
N VAL A 93 -7.84 2.68 2.73
CA VAL A 93 -9.26 3.01 2.63
C VAL A 93 -10.11 1.74 2.78
N PRO A 94 -11.19 1.77 3.58
CA PRO A 94 -12.07 0.63 3.71
C PRO A 94 -12.78 0.35 2.39
N LEU A 95 -12.67 -0.88 1.88
CA LEU A 95 -13.47 -1.35 0.72
C LEU A 95 -14.68 -2.17 1.14
N THR A 96 -14.68 -2.69 2.37
CA THR A 96 -15.81 -3.39 2.98
C THR A 96 -16.19 -2.72 4.30
N THR A 97 -17.45 -2.29 4.44
CA THR A 97 -17.95 -1.56 5.63
C THR A 97 -18.34 -2.46 6.82
N ASP A 98 -18.48 -3.78 6.65
CA ASP A 98 -19.37 -4.57 7.51
C ASP A 98 -18.83 -5.90 8.07
N ALA A 99 -17.53 -6.03 8.34
CA ALA A 99 -17.06 -7.23 9.04
C ALA A 99 -17.37 -7.18 10.55
N ALA A 100 -17.28 -6.00 11.17
CA ALA A 100 -17.53 -5.83 12.60
C ALA A 100 -19.03 -5.91 12.97
N SER A 101 -19.92 -5.42 12.11
CA SER A 101 -21.38 -5.45 12.32
C SER A 101 -21.97 -6.87 12.19
N LYS A 102 -21.34 -7.76 11.41
CA LYS A 102 -21.77 -9.15 11.27
C LYS A 102 -21.35 -10.07 12.43
N GLY A 103 -20.30 -9.71 13.16
CA GLY A 103 -19.81 -10.51 14.30
C GLY A 103 -20.76 -10.59 15.49
N PHE A 104 -21.66 -9.61 15.67
CA PHE A 104 -22.59 -9.56 16.80
C PHE A 104 -23.95 -10.26 16.53
N VAL A 105 -24.39 -10.35 15.27
CA VAL A 105 -25.71 -10.91 14.90
C VAL A 105 -25.69 -12.45 14.76
N THR A 106 -24.52 -13.08 14.61
CA THR A 106 -24.40 -14.47 14.14
C THR A 106 -23.52 -15.36 15.02
N GLY A 107 -23.61 -15.20 16.35
CA GLY A 107 -22.72 -15.80 17.37
C GLY A 107 -22.50 -17.33 17.36
N LEU A 108 -23.18 -18.11 16.50
CA LEU A 108 -22.91 -19.53 16.25
C LEU A 108 -22.58 -19.87 14.78
N THR A 109 -23.06 -19.10 13.80
CA THR A 109 -22.78 -19.34 12.37
C THR A 109 -21.55 -18.60 11.86
N PHE A 110 -21.15 -17.49 12.49
CA PHE A 110 -19.90 -16.77 12.16
C PHE A 110 -18.67 -17.65 12.38
N GLY A 111 -18.67 -18.45 13.45
CA GLY A 111 -17.61 -19.42 13.71
C GLY A 111 -17.51 -20.52 12.65
N LEU A 112 -18.60 -20.86 11.97
CA LEU A 112 -18.66 -21.91 10.94
C LEU A 112 -18.41 -21.39 9.52
N ALA A 113 -18.95 -20.21 9.17
CA ALA A 113 -18.79 -19.61 7.85
C ALA A 113 -17.48 -18.83 7.70
N GLY A 114 -16.94 -18.29 8.80
CA GLY A 114 -15.81 -17.35 8.77
C GLY A 114 -16.20 -15.96 8.25
N SER A 115 -15.23 -15.06 8.21
CA SER A 115 -15.39 -13.71 7.64
C SER A 115 -14.18 -13.30 6.80
N ALA A 116 -14.41 -12.40 5.85
CA ALA A 116 -13.36 -11.80 5.03
C ALA A 116 -13.47 -10.27 5.07
N VAL A 117 -12.34 -9.60 5.24
CA VAL A 117 -12.17 -8.14 5.20
C VAL A 117 -11.26 -7.81 4.03
N THR A 118 -11.59 -6.74 3.30
CA THR A 118 -10.70 -6.18 2.28
C THR A 118 -10.31 -4.75 2.65
N ASP A 119 -9.00 -4.57 2.85
CA ASP A 119 -8.35 -3.27 2.99
C ASP A 119 -7.93 -2.80 1.59
N GLY A 120 -8.45 -1.64 1.16
CA GLY A 120 -8.03 -1.01 -0.08
C GLY A 120 -6.91 -0.03 0.15
N TYR A 121 -6.03 0.12 -0.83
CA TYR A 121 -4.92 1.05 -0.76
C TYR A 121 -4.94 1.94 -1.99
N ILE A 122 -4.80 3.24 -1.77
CA ILE A 122 -4.60 4.23 -2.82
C ILE A 122 -3.21 4.82 -2.62
N CYS A 123 -2.33 4.58 -3.58
CA CYS A 123 -1.02 5.22 -3.64
C CYS A 123 -1.14 6.44 -4.55
N THR A 124 -0.88 7.62 -4.00
CA THR A 124 -0.81 8.88 -4.74
C THR A 124 0.64 9.31 -4.82
N VAL A 125 1.14 9.49 -6.04
CA VAL A 125 2.45 10.08 -6.32
C VAL A 125 2.20 11.48 -6.88
N SER A 126 2.72 12.49 -6.20
CA SER A 126 2.65 13.90 -6.59
C SER A 126 4.06 14.43 -6.80
N TYR A 127 4.42 14.73 -8.05
CA TYR A 127 5.71 15.29 -8.43
C TYR A 127 5.57 16.77 -8.76
N LEU A 128 6.25 17.63 -8.01
CA LEU A 128 6.35 19.06 -8.24
C LEU A 128 7.76 19.39 -8.75
N PRO A 129 7.94 19.72 -10.03
CA PRO A 129 9.23 20.16 -10.54
C PRO A 129 9.70 21.44 -9.85
N ALA A 130 11.01 21.55 -9.63
CA ALA A 130 11.62 22.77 -9.10
C ALA A 130 11.17 24.03 -9.88
N GLY A 131 10.74 25.06 -9.16
CA GLY A 131 10.30 26.33 -9.75
C GLY A 131 8.91 26.32 -10.39
N GLN A 132 8.20 25.19 -10.36
CA GLN A 132 6.81 25.11 -10.83
C GLN A 132 5.82 25.19 -9.67
N SER A 133 4.55 25.50 -10.01
CA SER A 133 3.45 25.60 -9.04
C SER A 133 2.45 24.43 -9.14
N THR A 134 2.50 23.66 -10.22
CA THR A 134 1.50 22.63 -10.52
C THR A 134 2.16 21.25 -10.49
N PRO A 135 1.74 20.35 -9.59
CA PRO A 135 2.28 19.01 -9.55
C PRO A 135 1.65 18.09 -10.62
N ILE A 136 2.43 17.11 -11.08
CA ILE A 136 1.93 15.94 -11.81
C ILE A 136 1.47 14.93 -10.76
N VAL A 137 0.20 14.53 -10.81
CA VAL A 137 -0.39 13.62 -9.82
C VAL A 137 -0.84 12.33 -10.49
N LYS A 138 -0.37 11.19 -9.99
CA LYS A 138 -0.72 9.85 -10.44
C LYS A 138 -1.18 8.99 -9.28
N THR A 139 -2.09 8.07 -9.56
CA THR A 139 -2.66 7.20 -8.53
C THR A 139 -2.73 5.76 -8.98
N ALA A 140 -2.33 4.83 -8.13
CA ALA A 140 -2.54 3.40 -8.32
C ALA A 140 -3.30 2.81 -7.12
N ARG A 141 -3.99 1.68 -7.35
CA ARG A 141 -4.82 1.01 -6.34
C ARG A 141 -4.35 -0.41 -6.09
N HIS A 142 -4.53 -0.89 -4.87
CA HIS A 142 -4.24 -2.27 -4.48
C HIS A 142 -5.18 -2.71 -3.37
N ALA A 143 -5.22 -4.01 -3.06
CA ALA A 143 -5.92 -4.54 -1.90
C ALA A 143 -5.09 -5.58 -1.11
N ILE A 144 -5.40 -5.69 0.18
CA ILE A 144 -5.02 -6.82 1.04
C ILE A 144 -6.31 -7.41 1.60
N HIS A 145 -6.41 -8.73 1.61
CA HIS A 145 -7.56 -9.46 2.14
C HIS A 145 -7.16 -10.20 3.41
N THR A 146 -8.00 -10.11 4.43
CA THR A 146 -7.84 -10.89 5.67
C THR A 146 -9.04 -11.80 5.82
N THR A 147 -8.81 -13.11 5.99
CA THR A 147 -9.86 -14.07 6.32
C THR A 147 -9.72 -14.56 7.75
N LEU A 148 -10.85 -14.79 8.41
CA LEU A 148 -10.97 -15.38 9.74
C LEU A 148 -11.84 -16.64 9.64
N GLY A 149 -11.41 -17.73 10.26
CA GLY A 149 -12.16 -18.99 10.23
C GLY A 149 -12.20 -19.64 8.84
N ASN A 150 -13.35 -20.19 8.45
CA ASN A 150 -13.51 -20.95 7.20
C ASN A 150 -13.74 -20.08 5.94
N ALA A 151 -13.53 -18.77 6.03
CA ALA A 151 -13.71 -17.88 4.89
C ALA A 151 -12.56 -18.01 3.88
N SER A 152 -12.92 -17.98 2.59
CA SER A 152 -11.97 -17.99 1.49
C SER A 152 -11.66 -16.58 1.00
N PRO A 153 -10.42 -16.29 0.59
CA PRO A 153 -10.08 -15.02 -0.05
C PRO A 153 -10.68 -14.93 -1.48
N PRO A 154 -10.68 -13.75 -2.11
CA PRO A 154 -10.99 -13.63 -3.53
C PRO A 154 -10.11 -14.52 -4.42
N ALA A 155 -10.66 -14.96 -5.55
CA ALA A 155 -9.94 -15.79 -6.51
C ALA A 155 -8.68 -15.06 -7.02
N GLY A 156 -7.55 -15.76 -7.01
CA GLY A 156 -6.26 -15.21 -7.46
C GLY A 156 -5.49 -14.42 -6.41
N ALA A 157 -6.06 -14.16 -5.23
CA ALA A 157 -5.30 -13.58 -4.12
C ALA A 157 -4.25 -14.58 -3.62
N VAL A 158 -3.03 -14.10 -3.32
CA VAL A 158 -1.90 -14.93 -2.91
C VAL A 158 -1.71 -14.84 -1.41
N LYS A 159 -1.61 -15.98 -0.74
CA LYS A 159 -1.39 -16.03 0.71
C LYS A 159 -0.04 -15.38 1.05
N SER A 160 -0.08 -14.44 1.98
CA SER A 160 1.11 -13.85 2.59
C SER A 160 1.47 -14.58 3.87
N GLU A 161 2.74 -14.59 4.22
CA GLU A 161 3.23 -15.13 5.49
C GLU A 161 2.57 -14.41 6.68
N ASN A 162 2.49 -13.09 6.60
CA ASN A 162 1.87 -12.23 7.60
C ASN A 162 1.50 -10.86 7.01
N MET A 163 0.89 -9.99 7.82
CA MET A 163 0.47 -8.65 7.40
C MET A 163 1.64 -7.71 7.07
N ALA A 164 2.79 -7.86 7.72
CA ALA A 164 3.96 -7.02 7.42
C ALA A 164 4.50 -7.31 6.02
N VAL A 165 4.68 -8.60 5.68
CA VAL A 165 5.09 -9.04 4.34
C VAL A 165 4.04 -8.64 3.28
N ALA A 166 2.75 -8.72 3.63
CA ALA A 166 1.68 -8.30 2.74
C ALA A 166 1.74 -6.80 2.44
N ALA A 167 1.93 -5.97 3.48
CA ALA A 167 2.02 -4.52 3.35
C ALA A 167 3.24 -4.10 2.52
N GLN A 168 4.39 -4.75 2.69
CA GLN A 168 5.59 -4.48 1.89
C GLN A 168 5.37 -4.86 0.42
N LYS A 169 4.82 -6.05 0.14
CA LYS A 169 4.53 -6.48 -1.23
C LYS A 169 3.52 -5.56 -1.91
N MET A 170 2.41 -5.25 -1.23
CA MET A 170 1.39 -4.33 -1.71
C MET A 170 1.98 -2.95 -2.01
N THR A 171 2.80 -2.40 -1.10
CA THR A 171 3.46 -1.10 -1.28
C THR A 171 4.35 -1.12 -2.52
N ARG A 172 5.13 -2.20 -2.69
CA ARG A 172 6.00 -2.38 -3.86
C ARG A 172 5.20 -2.40 -5.15
N ASP A 173 4.15 -3.20 -5.21
CA ASP A 173 3.31 -3.32 -6.39
C ASP A 173 2.64 -1.99 -6.74
N VAL A 174 1.96 -1.37 -5.78
CA VAL A 174 1.18 -0.16 -6.04
C VAL A 174 2.06 1.05 -6.37
N LEU A 175 3.20 1.22 -5.69
CA LEU A 175 4.10 2.33 -5.95
C LEU A 175 4.74 2.22 -7.33
N SER A 176 5.12 1.01 -7.76
CA SER A 176 5.70 0.81 -9.10
C SER A 176 4.73 1.21 -10.21
N ASN A 177 3.42 0.96 -10.05
CA ASN A 177 2.40 1.37 -11.00
C ASN A 177 2.25 2.89 -11.03
N ALA A 178 2.18 3.55 -9.87
CA ALA A 178 2.09 5.01 -9.82
C ALA A 178 3.35 5.71 -10.38
N LEU A 179 4.54 5.13 -10.16
CA LEU A 179 5.79 5.61 -10.75
C LEU A 179 5.86 5.37 -12.26
N LYS A 180 5.34 4.25 -12.76
CA LYS A 180 5.20 3.98 -14.19
C LYS A 180 4.31 5.02 -14.86
N ASP A 181 3.15 5.28 -14.28
CA ASP A 181 2.23 6.31 -14.79
C ASP A 181 2.83 7.71 -14.76
N LEU A 182 3.67 8.00 -13.75
CA LEU A 182 4.43 9.25 -13.70
C LEU A 182 5.47 9.30 -14.83
N SER A 183 6.19 8.20 -15.05
CA SER A 183 7.23 8.09 -16.08
C SER A 183 6.68 8.25 -17.50
N ASP A 184 5.42 7.84 -17.71
CA ASP A 184 4.74 7.96 -19.01
C ASP A 184 4.11 9.33 -19.24
N ASP A 185 4.02 10.18 -18.21
CA ASP A 185 3.42 11.50 -18.36
C ASP A 185 4.31 12.40 -19.24
N ALA A 186 3.72 13.01 -20.28
CA ALA A 186 4.44 13.88 -21.19
C ALA A 186 5.03 15.13 -20.50
N SER A 187 4.47 15.52 -19.36
CA SER A 187 4.95 16.65 -18.55
C SER A 187 6.09 16.26 -17.62
N PHE A 188 6.39 14.96 -17.46
CA PHE A 188 7.48 14.48 -16.62
C PHE A 188 8.82 14.52 -17.36
N HIS A 189 9.73 15.36 -16.86
CA HIS A 189 11.05 15.63 -17.46
C HIS A 189 12.09 16.11 -16.43
#